data_AF-A0A660M7F3-F1
#
_entry.id   AF-A0A660M7F3-F1
#
_cell.length_a   1.000
_cell.length_b   1.000
_cell.length_c   1.000
_cell.angle_alpha   90.00
_cell.angle_beta   90.00
_cell.angle_gamma   90.00
#
_symmetry.space_group_name_H-M   'P 1'
#
loop_
_entity.id
_entity.type
_entity.pdbx_description
1 polymer ?
#
loop_
_entity_poly.entity_id
_entity_poly.type
_entity_poly.pdbx_seq_one_letter_code
_entity_poly.pdbx_strand_id
1 'polypeptide(L)' 'MKKALSFEIKTRLNGTLARTGVIQTPHGEIKTPAYIAGGTNATVKAMTPEQIRSTGAQAVLA' A
#
# COMPACT_ATOMS: atom_id res chain seq x y z
N MET A 1 -15.96 2.58 17.90
CA MET A 1 -14.70 1.91 17.53
C MET A 1 -14.32 2.32 16.10
N LYS A 2 -13.23 3.05 15.88
CA LYS A 2 -12.77 3.40 14.52
C LYS A 2 -12.25 2.11 13.87
N LYS A 3 -12.76 1.77 12.68
CA LYS A 3 -12.40 0.54 11.97
C LYS A 3 -10.88 0.54 11.70
N ALA A 4 -10.17 -0.50 12.15
CA ALA A 4 -8.71 -0.58 12.03
C ALA A 4 -8.22 -0.70 10.58
N LEU A 5 -9.10 -1.06 9.65
CA LEU A 5 -8.83 -1.07 8.21
C LEU A 5 -10.16 -0.96 7.44
N SER A 6 -10.18 -0.19 6.36
CA SER A 6 -11.29 -0.22 5.39
C SER A 6 -10.78 -0.14 3.96
N PHE A 7 -11.52 -0.68 3.01
CA PHE A 7 -11.16 -0.68 1.59
C PHE A 7 -12.34 -0.20 0.75
N GLU A 8 -12.08 0.77 -0.12
CA GLU A 8 -13.04 1.33 -1.07
C GLU A 8 -12.55 1.12 -2.50
N ILE A 9 -13.42 0.66 -3.40
CA ILE A 9 -13.11 0.55 -4.83
C ILE A 9 -13.53 1.86 -5.52
N LYS A 10 -12.61 2.50 -6.23
CA LYS A 10 -12.86 3.76 -6.96
C LYS A 10 -13.27 3.53 -8.40
N THR A 11 -12.51 2.72 -9.14
CA THR A 11 -12.77 2.48 -10.57
C THR A 11 -12.54 1.01 -10.90
N ARG A 12 -13.30 0.48 -11.86
CA ARG A 12 -13.13 -0.86 -12.42
C ARG A 12 -12.92 -0.76 -13.93
N LEU A 13 -12.09 -1.64 -14.48
CA LEU A 13 -11.93 -1.75 -15.93
C LEU A 13 -12.92 -2.80 -16.47
N ASN A 14 -13.84 -2.36 -17.32
CA ASN A 14 -14.89 -3.21 -17.90
C ASN A 14 -14.31 -4.43 -18.63
N GLY A 15 -14.92 -5.60 -18.45
CA GLY A 15 -14.45 -6.85 -19.05
C GLY A 15 -13.22 -7.47 -18.38
N THR A 16 -12.72 -6.92 -17.27
CA THR A 16 -11.60 -7.47 -16.51
C THR A 16 -11.86 -7.48 -15.00
N LEU A 17 -10.94 -8.04 -14.22
CA LEU A 17 -10.97 -7.98 -12.75
C LEU A 17 -10.16 -6.80 -12.16
N ALA A 18 -9.59 -5.94 -13.02
CA ALA A 18 -8.75 -4.84 -12.62
C ALA A 18 -9.58 -3.71 -11.98
N ARG A 19 -9.01 -3.11 -10.93
CA ARG A 19 -9.65 -2.06 -10.14
C ARG A 19 -8.63 -1.15 -9.47
N THR A 20 -9.02 0.10 -9.29
CA THR A 20 -8.35 1.05 -8.39
C THR A 20 -9.14 1.18 -7.11
N GLY A 21 -8.49 1.53 -6.02
CA GLY A 21 -9.14 1.68 -4.73
C GLY A 21 -8.27 2.38 -3.69
N VAL A 22 -8.81 2.52 -2.49
CA VAL A 22 -8.11 3.13 -1.36
C VAL A 22 -8.30 2.25 -0.13
N ILE A 23 -7.19 1.85 0.49
CA ILE A 23 -7.17 1.21 1.80
C ILE A 23 -6.90 2.30 2.83
N GLN A 24 -7.85 2.52 3.73
CA GLN A 24 -7.68 3.40 4.89
C GLN A 24 -7.06 2.60 6.04
N THR A 25 -5.93 3.05 6.55
CA THR A 25 -5.27 2.50 7.74
C THR A 25 -5.11 3.60 8.81
N PRO A 26 -4.86 3.27 10.07
CA PRO A 26 -4.53 4.24 11.11
C PRO A 26 -3.28 5.08 10.79
N HIS A 27 -2.41 4.57 9.91
CA HIS A 27 -1.16 5.21 9.51
C HIS A 27 -1.26 5.99 8.19
N GLY A 28 -2.45 6.08 7.60
CA GLY A 28 -2.70 6.79 6.35
C GLY A 28 -3.40 5.96 5.29
N GLU A 29 -3.54 6.56 4.11
CA GLU A 29 -4.21 5.95 2.96
C GLU A 29 -3.22 5.27 2.01
N ILE A 30 -3.59 4.09 1.51
CA ILE A 30 -2.85 3.34 0.48
C ILE A 30 -3.73 3.25 -0.78
N LYS A 31 -3.28 3.84 -1.88
CA LYS A 31 -3.96 3.82 -3.19
C LYS A 31 -3.61 2.53 -3.93
N THR A 32 -4.61 1.72 -4.27
CA THR A 32 -4.44 0.50 -5.04
C THR A 32 -4.66 0.74 -6.54
N PRO A 33 -3.92 0.06 -7.44
CA PRO A 33 -2.89 -0.95 -7.16
C PRO A 33 -1.63 -0.35 -6.52
N ALA A 34 -1.15 -0.98 -5.43
CA ALA A 34 -0.01 -0.53 -4.66
C ALA A 34 1.12 -1.58 -4.72
N TYR A 35 2.35 -1.12 -4.94
CA TYR A 35 3.54 -1.91 -4.68
C TYR A 35 3.94 -1.74 -3.20
N ILE A 36 4.14 -2.87 -2.53
CA ILE A 36 4.50 -2.90 -1.11
C ILE A 36 5.89 -3.53 -1.01
N ALA A 37 6.85 -2.78 -0.46
CA ALA A 37 8.20 -3.29 -0.25
C ALA A 37 8.18 -4.34 0.88
N GLY A 38 8.76 -5.51 0.61
CA GLY A 38 8.88 -6.57 1.62
C GLY A 38 10.01 -6.28 2.61
N GLY A 39 9.71 -6.25 3.91
CA GLY A 39 10.68 -6.08 4.98
C GLY A 39 10.75 -7.30 5.89
N THR A 40 11.37 -8.40 5.44
CA THR A 40 11.61 -9.53 6.34
C THR A 40 12.71 -9.17 7.35
N ASN A 41 12.37 -9.14 8.64
CA ASN A 41 13.17 -8.68 9.79
C ASN A 41 13.33 -7.15 9.94
N ALA A 42 12.25 -6.38 9.72
CA ALA A 42 12.21 -4.93 9.98
C ALA A 42 13.29 -4.08 9.27
N THR A 43 14.01 -4.68 8.32
CA THR A 43 14.96 -4.03 7.42
C THR A 43 14.55 -4.38 6.01
N VAL A 44 14.17 -3.39 5.20
CA VAL A 44 14.32 -3.53 3.76
C VAL A 44 15.82 -3.55 3.53
N LYS A 45 16.41 -4.76 3.47
CA LYS A 45 17.86 -4.96 3.45
C LYS A 45 18.49 -4.01 2.43
N ALA A 46 19.47 -3.24 2.88
CA ALA A 46 20.25 -2.27 2.10
C ALA A 46 19.53 -0.99 1.61
N MET A 47 18.31 -0.68 2.08
CA MET A 47 17.62 0.57 1.71
C MET A 47 17.24 1.42 2.92
N THR A 48 17.50 2.72 2.86
CA THR A 48 16.99 3.71 3.83
C THR A 48 15.49 3.97 3.60
N PRO A 49 14.76 4.50 4.61
CA PRO A 49 13.37 4.91 4.44
C PRO A 49 13.14 5.86 3.24
N GLU A 50 14.09 6.75 2.96
CA GLU A 50 14.05 7.68 1.84
C GLU A 50 14.16 6.94 0.50
N GLN A 51 15.05 5.94 0.42
CA GLN A 51 15.18 5.10 -0.77
C GLN A 51 13.89 4.30 -1.01
N ILE A 52 13.25 3.78 0.03
CA ILE A 52 11.95 3.09 -0.09
C ILE A 52 10.88 4.06 -0.60
N ARG A 53 10.78 5.26 -0.03
CA ARG A 53 9.82 6.29 -0.48
C ARG A 53 10.02 6.66 -1.96
N SER A 54 11.27 6.70 -2.42
CA SER A 54 11.60 7.00 -3.81
C SER A 54 11.11 5.95 -4.81
N THR A 55 10.86 4.71 -4.36
CA THR A 55 10.29 3.64 -5.21
C THR A 55 8.78 3.80 -5.46
N GLY A 56 8.12 4.73 -4.76
CA GLY A 56 6.66 4.86 -4.77
C GLY A 56 5.94 3.86 -3.87
N ALA A 57 6.68 3.10 -3.04
CA ALA A 57 6.10 2.26 -2.01
C ALA A 57 5.32 3.11 -0.99
N GLN A 58 4.04 2.79 -0.83
CA GLN A 58 3.14 3.51 0.09
C GLN A 58 3.08 2.87 1.48
N ALA A 59 3.56 1.63 1.60
CA ALA A 59 3.72 0.92 2.86
C ALA A 59 4.84 -0.12 2.73
N VAL A 60 5.30 -0.58 3.90
CA VAL A 60 6.30 -1.64 4.06
C VAL A 60 5.67 -2.75 4.87
N LEU A 61 5.89 -4.01 4.47
CA LEU A 61 5.52 -5.17 5.29
C LEU A 61 6.57 -5.38 6.37
N ALA A 62 6.13 -5.47 7.64
CA ALA A 62 6.95 -5.77 8.80
C ALA A 62 6.80 -7.24 9.21
#